data_AF-A0A1F9DLG3-F1
#
_entry.id   AF-A0A1F9DLG3-F1
#
_cell.length_a   1.000
_cell.length_b   1.000
_cell.length_c   1.000
_cell.angle_alpha   90.00
_cell.angle_beta   90.00
_cell.angle_gamma   90.00
#
_symmetry.space_group_name_H-M   'P 1'
#
loop_
_entity.id
_entity.type
_entity.pdbx_description
1 polymer ?
#
loop_
_entity_poly.entity_id
_entity_poly.type
_entity_poly.pdbx_seq_one_letter_code
_entity_poly.pdbx_strand_id
1 'polypeptide(L)'
;MRILAGIFAITALLLFVRPAVGQERIRIAWAGASPANSPIWVVQEKGFLKKQGLDAEVISITASPIALQAMLAGELDVIVTSVTTLVNSRLAGADIVMIMGMVPTFVDHIITLPSITKVEQLKGKTGGVNRIGSTSDLGLRLALRKLGVDPEKEAKIITSGGNPERFAALSKGVVQFTIMPEPFVREAKSWDSKISWTSARSRSPSGGTRS
;
A
#
# COMPACT_ATOMS: atom_id res chain seq x y z
N MET A 1 69.17 11.94 -8.44
CA MET A 1 68.02 12.60 -9.10
C MET A 1 67.00 11.65 -9.73
N ARG A 2 67.39 10.49 -10.30
CA ARG A 2 66.45 9.55 -10.95
C ARG A 2 65.48 8.83 -10.00
N ILE A 3 65.89 8.57 -8.76
CA ILE A 3 65.06 7.90 -7.73
C ILE A 3 63.97 8.84 -7.17
N LEU A 4 64.30 10.13 -7.01
CA LEU A 4 63.35 11.16 -6.56
C LEU A 4 62.24 11.42 -7.59
N ALA A 5 62.55 11.36 -8.89
CA ALA A 5 61.56 11.47 -9.96
C ALA A 5 60.60 10.26 -9.99
N GLY A 6 61.09 9.06 -9.65
CA GLY A 6 60.27 7.84 -9.57
C GLY A 6 59.27 7.87 -8.41
N ILE A 7 59.68 8.38 -7.25
CA ILE A 7 58.79 8.54 -6.09
C ILE A 7 57.70 9.57 -6.40
N PHE A 8 58.07 10.70 -7.01
CA PHE A 8 57.10 11.73 -7.38
C PHE A 8 56.05 11.23 -8.41
N ALA A 9 56.48 10.40 -9.35
CA ALA A 9 55.58 9.79 -10.33
C ALA A 9 54.60 8.77 -9.71
N ILE A 10 55.03 8.00 -8.70
CA ILE A 10 54.17 7.04 -7.99
C ILE A 10 53.17 7.77 -7.08
N THR A 11 53.60 8.82 -6.39
CA THR A 11 52.70 9.65 -5.56
C THR A 11 51.67 10.39 -6.42
N ALA A 12 52.07 10.87 -7.60
CA ALA A 12 51.14 11.47 -8.56
C ALA A 12 50.13 10.45 -9.11
N LEU A 13 50.55 9.20 -9.35
CA LEU A 13 49.64 8.14 -9.82
C LEU A 13 48.61 7.73 -8.74
N LEU A 14 49.02 7.69 -7.47
CA LEU A 14 48.13 7.42 -6.34
C LEU A 14 47.11 8.54 -6.09
N LEU A 15 47.43 9.78 -6.45
CA LEU A 15 46.50 10.92 -6.38
C LEU A 15 45.43 10.91 -7.49
N PHE A 16 45.61 10.10 -8.54
CA PHE A 16 44.64 9.94 -9.64
C PHE A 16 43.76 8.70 -9.53
N VAL A 17 44.00 7.82 -8.56
CA VAL A 17 43.08 6.72 -8.24
C VAL A 17 41.89 7.32 -7.50
N ARG A 18 40.91 7.84 -8.25
CA ARG A 18 39.58 8.07 -7.70
C ARG A 18 39.07 6.71 -7.21
N PRO A 19 38.63 6.56 -5.95
CA PRO A 19 37.89 5.37 -5.59
C PRO A 19 36.75 5.25 -6.59
N ALA A 20 36.70 4.15 -7.32
CA ALA A 20 35.50 3.81 -8.06
C ALA A 20 34.40 3.81 -7.01
N VAL A 21 33.45 4.75 -7.13
CA VAL A 21 32.21 4.68 -6.35
C VAL A 21 31.52 3.45 -6.90
N GLY A 22 31.84 2.30 -6.30
CA GLY A 22 31.20 1.03 -6.60
C GLY A 22 29.72 1.24 -6.37
N GLN A 23 28.92 0.92 -7.38
CA GLN A 23 27.47 1.07 -7.29
C GLN A 23 26.99 0.20 -6.13
N GLU A 24 26.48 0.81 -5.06
CA GLU A 24 26.08 0.06 -3.86
C GLU A 24 24.83 -0.75 -4.21
N ARG A 25 24.90 -2.07 -4.00
CA ARG A 25 23.79 -2.96 -4.32
C ARG A 25 22.70 -2.86 -3.28
N ILE A 26 21.47 -2.73 -3.73
CA ILE A 26 20.29 -2.67 -2.87
C ILE A 26 19.18 -3.56 -3.43
N ARG A 27 18.61 -4.43 -2.60
CA ARG A 27 17.49 -5.30 -2.96
C ARG A 27 16.20 -4.74 -2.40
N ILE A 28 15.30 -4.37 -3.32
CA ILE A 28 14.03 -3.75 -3.00
C ILE A 28 12.92 -4.71 -3.44
N ALA A 29 12.06 -5.13 -2.52
CA ALA A 29 10.88 -5.90 -2.90
C ALA A 29 9.61 -5.06 -2.84
N TRP A 30 8.67 -5.31 -3.75
CA TRP A 30 7.28 -4.87 -3.57
C TRP A 30 6.37 -6.08 -3.45
N ALA A 31 5.40 -5.99 -2.55
CA ALA A 31 4.59 -7.13 -2.16
C ALA A 31 3.11 -6.94 -2.53
N GLY A 32 2.54 -7.90 -3.26
CA GLY A 32 1.15 -7.88 -3.70
C GLY A 32 0.91 -6.81 -4.76
N ALA A 33 0.75 -7.23 -6.02
CA ALA A 33 0.56 -6.32 -7.14
C ALA A 33 -0.67 -5.40 -6.90
N SER A 34 -0.41 -4.10 -6.85
CA SER A 34 -1.44 -3.07 -6.75
C SER A 34 -0.97 -1.78 -7.45
N PRO A 35 -1.89 -0.91 -7.90
CA PRO A 35 -1.52 0.38 -8.47
C PRO A 35 -0.68 1.26 -7.53
N ALA A 36 -0.74 1.03 -6.21
CA ALA A 36 0.07 1.72 -5.23
C ALA A 36 1.58 1.41 -5.36
N ASN A 37 1.96 0.34 -6.07
CA ASN A 37 3.34 -0.01 -6.36
C ASN A 37 3.89 0.72 -7.62
N SER A 38 3.05 1.46 -8.35
CA SER A 38 3.50 2.15 -9.58
C SER A 38 4.72 3.05 -9.41
N PRO A 39 4.93 3.76 -8.28
CA PRO A 39 6.13 4.58 -8.14
C PRO A 39 7.43 3.76 -8.19
N ILE A 40 7.48 2.56 -7.58
CA ILE A 40 8.70 1.74 -7.61
C ILE A 40 8.98 1.17 -9.00
N TRP A 41 7.93 0.86 -9.78
CA TRP A 41 8.07 0.45 -11.17
C TRP A 41 8.65 1.57 -12.03
N VAL A 42 8.15 2.80 -11.88
CA VAL A 42 8.70 3.97 -12.58
C VAL A 42 10.16 4.23 -12.17
N VAL A 43 10.49 4.09 -10.89
CA VAL A 43 11.86 4.22 -10.39
C VAL A 43 12.81 3.22 -11.06
N GLN A 44 12.36 1.96 -11.23
CA GLN A 44 13.11 0.92 -11.93
C GLN A 44 13.26 1.26 -13.42
N GLU A 45 12.16 1.54 -14.12
CA GLU A 45 12.15 1.81 -15.57
C GLU A 45 12.97 3.05 -15.94
N LYS A 46 12.94 4.11 -15.12
CA LYS A 46 13.68 5.35 -15.36
C LYS A 46 15.12 5.31 -14.85
N GLY A 47 15.52 4.21 -14.19
CA GLY A 47 16.86 4.03 -13.64
C GLY A 47 17.24 5.11 -12.63
N PHE A 48 16.28 5.62 -11.85
CA PHE A 48 16.55 6.73 -10.93
C PHE A 48 17.57 6.36 -9.84
N LEU A 49 17.53 5.13 -9.33
CA LEU A 49 18.51 4.65 -8.34
C LEU A 49 19.92 4.52 -8.94
N LYS A 50 20.03 4.06 -10.19
CA LYS A 50 21.32 4.03 -10.91
C LYS A 50 21.93 5.41 -11.09
N LYS A 51 21.12 6.43 -11.35
CA LYS A 51 21.58 7.84 -11.42
C LYS A 51 22.09 8.39 -10.07
N GLN A 52 21.69 7.76 -8.97
CA GLN A 52 22.17 8.07 -7.62
C GLN A 52 23.30 7.13 -7.16
N GLY A 53 23.86 6.30 -8.06
CA GLY A 53 24.95 5.38 -7.72
C GLY A 53 24.52 4.10 -7.00
N LEU A 54 23.22 3.76 -7.01
CA LEU A 54 22.68 2.52 -6.42
C LEU A 54 22.37 1.49 -7.49
N ASP A 55 22.85 0.26 -7.32
CA ASP A 55 22.54 -0.91 -8.17
C ASP A 55 21.34 -1.64 -7.57
N ALA A 56 20.15 -1.22 -7.98
CA ALA A 56 18.91 -1.66 -7.37
C ALA A 56 18.33 -2.88 -8.10
N GLU A 57 18.18 -3.99 -7.37
CA GLU A 57 17.39 -5.14 -7.78
C GLU A 57 15.97 -4.97 -7.25
N VAL A 58 14.98 -4.88 -8.16
CA VAL A 58 13.56 -4.74 -7.79
C VAL A 58 12.84 -6.06 -7.98
N ILE A 59 12.36 -6.64 -6.89
CA ILE A 59 11.81 -7.99 -6.81
C ILE A 59 10.29 -7.93 -6.55
N SER A 60 9.53 -8.72 -7.29
CA SER A 60 8.10 -8.91 -7.00
C SER A 60 7.92 -10.05 -6.01
N ILE A 61 7.21 -9.79 -4.91
CA ILE A 61 6.84 -10.81 -3.93
C ILE A 61 5.32 -10.91 -3.84
N THR A 62 4.82 -12.13 -3.64
CA THR A 62 3.38 -12.41 -3.66
C THR A 62 2.62 -11.77 -2.50
N ALA A 63 3.23 -11.63 -1.32
CA ALA A 63 2.54 -11.11 -0.13
C ALA A 63 3.46 -10.36 0.85
N SER A 64 2.91 -9.33 1.50
CA SER A 64 3.62 -8.46 2.45
C SER A 64 4.32 -9.20 3.60
N PRO A 65 3.72 -10.22 4.25
CA PRO A 65 4.41 -10.96 5.30
C PRO A 65 5.64 -11.71 4.81
N ILE A 66 5.62 -12.24 3.57
CA ILE A 66 6.76 -12.95 2.98
C ILE A 66 7.92 -11.98 2.75
N ALA A 67 7.64 -10.82 2.17
CA ALA A 67 8.64 -9.77 1.97
C ALA A 67 9.24 -9.30 3.30
N LEU A 68 8.41 -9.16 4.34
CA LEU A 68 8.89 -8.81 5.68
C LEU A 68 9.83 -9.87 6.25
N GLN A 69 9.49 -11.16 6.14
CA GLN A 69 10.35 -12.24 6.65
C GLN A 69 11.71 -12.25 5.94
N ALA A 70 11.71 -12.10 4.61
CA ALA A 70 12.96 -12.00 3.84
C ALA A 70 13.79 -10.77 4.23
N MET A 71 13.16 -9.62 4.49
CA MET A 71 13.87 -8.43 4.99
C MET A 71 14.48 -8.66 6.37
N LEU A 72 13.75 -9.28 7.30
CA LEU A 72 14.24 -9.62 8.63
C LEU A 72 15.37 -10.67 8.60
N ALA A 73 15.38 -11.54 7.59
CA ALA A 73 16.45 -12.50 7.35
C ALA A 73 17.70 -11.87 6.68
N GLY A 74 17.65 -10.58 6.32
CA GLY A 74 18.72 -9.90 5.59
C GLY A 74 18.79 -10.25 4.11
N GLU A 75 17.73 -10.82 3.54
CA GLU A 75 17.62 -11.11 2.10
C GLU A 75 17.12 -9.91 1.29
N LEU A 76 16.51 -8.92 1.94
CA LEU A 76 16.03 -7.69 1.32
C LEU A 76 16.43 -6.51 2.19
N ASP A 77 16.75 -5.39 1.56
CA ASP A 77 17.19 -4.17 2.26
C ASP A 77 16.02 -3.21 2.46
N VAL A 78 15.08 -3.19 1.50
CA VAL A 78 13.87 -2.35 1.56
C VAL A 78 12.67 -3.12 1.04
N ILE A 79 11.51 -2.95 1.69
CA ILE A 79 10.24 -3.50 1.20
C ILE A 79 9.17 -2.42 1.05
N VAL A 80 8.45 -2.46 -0.06
CA VAL A 80 7.16 -1.80 -0.25
C VAL A 80 6.09 -2.77 0.26
N THR A 81 5.58 -2.48 1.45
CA THR A 81 4.70 -3.37 2.22
C THR A 81 3.42 -2.67 2.67
N SER A 82 2.45 -3.43 3.17
CA SER A 82 1.23 -2.87 3.73
C SER A 82 1.48 -2.23 5.10
N VAL A 83 0.78 -1.13 5.38
CA VAL A 83 0.80 -0.47 6.70
C VAL A 83 0.44 -1.45 7.82
N THR A 84 -0.52 -2.34 7.58
CA THR A 84 -0.90 -3.39 8.54
C THR A 84 0.24 -4.35 8.86
N THR A 85 1.00 -4.79 7.85
CA THR A 85 2.14 -5.69 8.04
C THR A 85 3.22 -4.99 8.84
N LEU A 86 3.56 -3.74 8.50
CA LEU A 86 4.53 -2.92 9.21
C LEU A 86 4.12 -2.72 10.68
N VAL A 87 2.92 -2.21 10.93
CA VAL A 87 2.47 -1.88 12.30
C VAL A 87 2.41 -3.12 13.17
N ASN A 88 1.81 -4.21 12.68
CA ASN A 88 1.67 -5.44 13.46
C ASN A 88 3.04 -6.06 13.79
N SER A 89 3.97 -6.08 12.84
CA SER A 89 5.30 -6.63 13.09
C SER A 89 6.14 -5.75 14.01
N ARG A 90 6.06 -4.42 13.90
CA ARG A 90 6.70 -3.52 14.85
C ARG A 90 6.14 -3.68 16.26
N LEU A 91 4.81 -3.83 16.41
CA LEU A 91 4.17 -4.14 17.69
C LEU A 91 4.60 -5.51 18.24
N ALA A 92 4.90 -6.47 17.36
CA ALA A 92 5.45 -7.77 17.73
C ALA A 92 6.96 -7.75 18.03
N GLY A 93 7.61 -6.58 18.00
CA GLY A 93 9.03 -6.42 18.34
C GLY A 93 10.00 -6.50 17.16
N ALA A 94 9.53 -6.55 15.91
CA ALA A 94 10.40 -6.54 14.74
C ALA A 94 11.17 -5.21 14.63
N ASP A 95 12.48 -5.30 14.36
CA ASP A 95 13.30 -4.10 14.20
C ASP A 95 13.22 -3.54 12.77
N ILE A 96 12.11 -2.86 12.50
CA ILE A 96 11.82 -2.25 11.20
C ILE A 96 11.35 -0.81 11.35
N VAL A 97 11.61 0.01 10.34
CA VAL A 97 11.20 1.41 10.29
C VAL A 97 10.59 1.75 8.93
N MET A 98 9.57 2.62 8.93
CA MET A 98 9.06 3.22 7.70
C MET A 98 9.87 4.46 7.37
N ILE A 99 10.47 4.49 6.18
CA ILE A 99 11.21 5.67 5.67
C ILE A 99 10.38 6.52 4.71
N MET A 100 9.34 5.95 4.09
CA MET A 100 8.52 6.63 3.08
C MET A 100 7.12 6.01 3.00
N GLY A 101 6.10 6.85 2.85
CA GLY A 101 4.75 6.43 2.44
C GLY A 101 4.55 6.66 0.93
N MET A 102 4.27 5.59 0.17
CA MET A 102 4.03 5.68 -1.28
C MET A 102 2.70 6.38 -1.61
N VAL A 103 1.66 6.09 -0.83
CA VAL A 103 0.33 6.66 -0.96
C VAL A 103 -0.10 7.14 0.43
N PRO A 104 -0.06 8.46 0.72
CA PRO A 104 -0.31 8.99 2.06
C PRO A 104 -1.80 9.02 2.43
N THR A 105 -2.68 8.72 1.48
CA THR A 105 -4.13 8.76 1.66
C THR A 105 -4.76 7.38 1.51
N PHE A 106 -5.80 7.13 2.30
CA PHE A 106 -6.63 5.95 2.11
C PHE A 106 -7.64 6.25 0.99
N VAL A 107 -7.35 5.75 -0.21
CA VAL A 107 -8.10 6.02 -1.45
C VAL A 107 -9.31 5.10 -1.67
N ASP A 108 -9.52 4.18 -0.74
CA ASP A 108 -10.57 3.18 -0.79
C ASP A 108 -11.90 3.74 -0.23
N HIS A 109 -13.00 3.41 -0.90
CA HIS A 109 -14.35 3.86 -0.55
C HIS A 109 -15.23 2.68 -0.14
N ILE A 110 -16.19 2.93 0.76
CA ILE A 110 -17.24 1.95 1.03
C ILE A 110 -18.19 1.90 -0.17
N ILE A 111 -18.38 0.69 -0.68
CA ILE A 111 -19.32 0.35 -1.75
C ILE A 111 -20.34 -0.61 -1.14
N THR A 112 -21.62 -0.40 -1.44
CA THR A 112 -22.77 -1.10 -0.84
C THR A 112 -23.71 -1.64 -1.91
N LEU A 113 -24.63 -2.52 -1.52
CA LEU A 113 -25.83 -2.78 -2.33
C LEU A 113 -26.77 -1.55 -2.30
N PRO A 114 -27.56 -1.27 -3.36
CA PRO A 114 -28.46 -0.11 -3.44
C PRO A 114 -29.60 -0.14 -2.45
N SER A 115 -29.94 -1.31 -1.91
CA SER A 115 -30.84 -1.44 -0.78
C SER A 115 -30.32 -0.76 0.49
N ILE A 116 -29.03 -0.46 0.57
CA ILE A 116 -28.39 0.30 1.65
C ILE A 116 -28.26 1.75 1.19
N THR A 117 -29.12 2.60 1.74
CA THR A 117 -29.19 4.04 1.46
C THR A 117 -28.78 4.89 2.67
N LYS A 118 -28.65 4.28 3.85
CA LYS A 118 -28.23 4.93 5.09
C LYS A 118 -27.19 4.10 5.83
N VAL A 119 -26.36 4.78 6.60
CA VAL A 119 -25.25 4.18 7.36
C VAL A 119 -25.74 3.16 8.38
N GLU A 120 -26.87 3.43 9.04
CA GLU A 120 -27.44 2.56 10.07
C GLU A 120 -27.85 1.20 9.51
N GLN A 121 -28.12 1.11 8.21
CA GLN A 121 -28.47 -0.13 7.52
C GLN A 121 -27.27 -1.06 7.29
N LEU A 122 -26.04 -0.60 7.57
CA LEU A 122 -24.85 -1.45 7.61
C LEU A 122 -24.88 -2.38 8.84
N LYS A 123 -25.64 -2.02 9.88
CA LYS A 123 -25.77 -2.85 11.09
C LYS A 123 -26.43 -4.18 10.77
N GLY A 124 -25.85 -5.27 11.28
CA GLY A 124 -26.23 -6.65 11.02
C GLY A 124 -25.93 -7.15 9.60
N LYS A 125 -25.29 -6.34 8.73
CA LYS A 125 -24.93 -6.75 7.37
C LYS A 125 -23.54 -7.35 7.30
N THR A 126 -23.30 -8.09 6.22
CA THR A 126 -22.01 -8.73 5.95
C THR A 126 -21.14 -7.86 5.05
N GLY A 127 -19.95 -7.52 5.52
CA GLY A 127 -18.91 -6.80 4.79
C GLY A 127 -17.83 -7.73 4.24
N GLY A 128 -17.38 -7.51 3.01
CA GLY A 128 -16.30 -8.28 2.38
C GLY A 128 -14.96 -7.55 2.41
N VAL A 129 -13.89 -8.24 2.84
CA VAL A 129 -12.51 -7.74 2.82
C VAL A 129 -11.60 -8.73 2.12
N ASN A 130 -10.40 -8.30 1.70
CA ASN A 130 -9.50 -9.19 0.97
C ASN A 130 -9.15 -10.42 1.81
N ARG A 131 -8.66 -10.14 3.02
CA ARG A 131 -8.40 -11.09 4.09
C ARG A 131 -8.51 -10.34 5.41
N ILE A 132 -8.93 -11.04 6.46
CA ILE A 132 -8.84 -10.50 7.83
C ILE A 132 -7.38 -10.15 8.14
N GLY A 133 -7.16 -9.00 8.79
CA GLY A 133 -5.84 -8.42 9.06
C GLY A 133 -5.17 -7.69 7.89
N SER A 134 -5.81 -7.64 6.71
CA SER A 134 -5.30 -6.86 5.58
C SER A 134 -5.61 -5.36 5.72
N THR A 135 -5.00 -4.53 4.87
CA THR A 135 -5.32 -3.09 4.79
C THR A 135 -6.81 -2.84 4.53
N SER A 136 -7.46 -3.68 3.72
CA SER A 136 -8.91 -3.56 3.47
C SER A 136 -9.76 -3.88 4.71
N ASP A 137 -9.30 -4.78 5.58
CA ASP A 137 -9.98 -5.09 6.85
C ASP A 137 -9.83 -3.94 7.84
N LEU A 138 -8.59 -3.50 8.09
CA LEU A 138 -8.32 -2.35 8.94
C LEU A 138 -9.07 -1.10 8.45
N GLY A 139 -9.02 -0.83 7.15
CA GLY A 139 -9.67 0.30 6.51
C GLY A 139 -11.19 0.27 6.64
N LEU A 140 -11.81 -0.90 6.40
CA LEU A 140 -13.25 -1.07 6.55
C LEU A 140 -13.70 -0.87 8.00
N ARG A 141 -12.99 -1.49 8.96
CA ARG A 141 -13.30 -1.35 10.39
C ARG A 141 -13.16 0.11 10.85
N LEU A 142 -12.12 0.80 10.43
CA LEU A 142 -11.92 2.22 10.73
C LEU A 142 -13.03 3.09 10.13
N ALA A 143 -13.41 2.81 8.87
CA ALA A 143 -14.48 3.53 8.20
C ALA A 143 -15.84 3.32 8.89
N LEU A 144 -16.16 2.08 9.30
CA LEU A 144 -17.38 1.77 10.07
C LEU A 144 -17.40 2.50 11.42
N ARG A 145 -16.29 2.51 12.17
CA ARG A 145 -16.20 3.23 13.44
C ARG A 145 -16.41 4.73 13.26
N LYS A 146 -15.82 5.34 12.23
CA LYS A 146 -16.04 6.76 11.88
C LYS A 146 -17.49 7.07 11.52
N LEU A 147 -18.20 6.07 11.02
CA LEU A 147 -19.63 6.12 10.69
C LEU A 147 -20.54 5.79 11.89
N GLY A 148 -19.98 5.54 13.08
CA GLY A 148 -20.76 5.20 14.28
C GLY A 148 -21.29 3.77 14.31
N VAL A 149 -20.73 2.88 13.48
CA VAL A 149 -21.03 1.44 13.48
C VAL A 149 -19.86 0.69 14.14
N ASP A 150 -20.13 -0.08 15.19
CA ASP A 150 -19.12 -0.93 15.82
C ASP A 150 -18.89 -2.18 14.96
N PRO A 151 -17.74 -2.33 14.29
CA PRO A 151 -17.51 -3.45 13.38
C PRO A 151 -17.42 -4.81 14.10
N GLU A 152 -17.18 -4.86 15.41
CA GLU A 152 -17.09 -6.12 16.15
C GLU A 152 -18.46 -6.63 16.63
N LYS A 153 -19.39 -5.70 16.88
CA LYS A 153 -20.70 -6.00 17.49
C LYS A 153 -21.85 -5.88 16.51
N GLU A 154 -21.72 -4.96 15.55
CA GLU A 154 -22.83 -4.54 14.69
C GLU A 154 -22.60 -4.91 13.23
N ALA A 155 -21.49 -5.55 12.85
CA ALA A 155 -21.27 -6.00 11.47
C ALA A 155 -20.58 -7.37 11.43
N LYS A 156 -20.79 -8.11 10.33
CA LYS A 156 -20.06 -9.36 10.08
C LYS A 156 -19.04 -9.12 8.98
N ILE A 157 -17.75 -9.19 9.28
CA ILE A 157 -16.70 -9.01 8.26
C ILE A 157 -16.14 -10.38 7.87
N ILE A 158 -16.14 -10.69 6.57
CA ILE A 158 -15.64 -11.95 6.03
C ILE A 158 -14.58 -11.74 4.95
N THR A 159 -13.74 -12.74 4.77
CA THR A 159 -12.78 -12.82 3.66
C THR A 159 -13.55 -13.11 2.37
N SER A 160 -13.26 -12.34 1.32
CA SER A 160 -13.95 -12.45 0.02
C SER A 160 -13.00 -12.31 -1.18
N GLY A 161 -11.68 -12.39 -0.96
CA GLY A 161 -10.68 -12.45 -2.04
C GLY A 161 -10.20 -11.10 -2.56
N GLY A 162 -9.55 -11.07 -3.72
CA GLY A 162 -9.04 -9.84 -4.32
C GLY A 162 -10.15 -8.86 -4.71
N ASN A 163 -9.78 -7.75 -5.36
CA ASN A 163 -10.78 -6.77 -5.80
C ASN A 163 -11.82 -7.39 -6.75
N PRO A 164 -11.46 -8.15 -7.80
CA PRO A 164 -12.46 -8.75 -8.68
C PRO A 164 -13.43 -9.68 -7.96
N GLU A 165 -12.94 -10.52 -7.05
CA GLU A 165 -13.73 -11.49 -6.30
C GLU A 165 -14.70 -10.80 -5.33
N ARG A 166 -14.24 -9.74 -4.64
CA ARG A 166 -15.08 -8.93 -3.74
C ARG A 166 -16.16 -8.18 -4.49
N PHE A 167 -15.83 -7.63 -5.66
CA PHE A 167 -16.81 -6.94 -6.49
C PHE A 167 -17.89 -7.90 -6.99
N ALA A 168 -17.50 -9.11 -7.41
CA ALA A 168 -18.43 -10.17 -7.77
C ALA A 168 -19.28 -10.65 -6.58
N ALA A 169 -18.67 -10.80 -5.39
CA ALA A 169 -19.38 -11.18 -4.16
C ALA A 169 -20.42 -10.13 -3.76
N LEU A 170 -20.08 -8.84 -3.90
CA LEU A 170 -21.02 -7.74 -3.69
C LEU A 170 -22.16 -7.79 -4.71
N SER A 171 -21.84 -7.92 -6.00
CA SER A 171 -22.84 -8.01 -7.07
C SER A 171 -23.81 -9.18 -6.89
N LYS A 172 -23.36 -10.30 -6.32
CA LYS A 172 -24.18 -11.49 -6.03
C LYS A 172 -24.91 -11.40 -4.69
N GLY A 173 -24.70 -10.34 -3.92
CA GLY A 173 -25.29 -10.15 -2.59
C GLY A 173 -24.74 -11.07 -1.51
N VAL A 174 -23.63 -11.79 -1.76
CA VAL A 174 -22.94 -12.62 -0.76
C VAL A 174 -22.44 -11.75 0.39
N VAL A 175 -21.91 -10.57 0.03
CA VAL A 175 -21.66 -9.46 0.96
C VAL A 175 -22.52 -8.28 0.56
N GLN A 176 -22.94 -7.46 1.52
CA GLN A 176 -23.79 -6.29 1.26
C GLN A 176 -23.00 -4.99 1.20
N PHE A 177 -21.73 -5.01 1.64
CA PHE A 177 -20.80 -3.89 1.48
C PHE A 177 -19.34 -4.37 1.43
N THR A 178 -18.45 -3.53 0.91
CA THR A 178 -17.00 -3.75 0.88
C THR A 178 -16.27 -2.41 0.81
N ILE A 179 -14.94 -2.44 0.87
CA ILE A 179 -14.08 -1.25 0.73
C ILE A 179 -13.06 -1.45 -0.40
N MET A 180 -13.05 -0.53 -1.36
CA MET A 180 -12.28 -0.67 -2.61
C MET A 180 -11.83 0.66 -3.21
N PRO A 181 -10.69 0.70 -3.92
CA PRO A 181 -10.25 1.87 -4.67
C PRO A 181 -10.95 1.97 -6.03
N GLU A 182 -10.69 3.08 -6.74
CA GLU A 182 -10.91 3.16 -8.18
C GLU A 182 -10.11 2.07 -8.94
N PRO A 183 -10.60 1.56 -10.10
CA PRO A 183 -11.81 1.96 -10.83
C PRO A 183 -13.10 1.28 -10.34
N PHE A 184 -13.06 0.39 -9.34
CA PHE A 184 -14.24 -0.37 -8.89
C PHE A 184 -15.34 0.53 -8.34
N VAL A 185 -14.99 1.70 -7.81
CA VAL A 185 -15.96 2.73 -7.39
C VAL A 185 -16.70 3.31 -8.59
N ARG A 186 -16.01 3.57 -9.71
CA ARG A 186 -16.63 3.99 -10.96
C ARG A 186 -17.47 2.89 -11.60
N GLU A 187 -16.97 1.66 -11.59
CA GLU A 187 -17.71 0.50 -12.10
C GLU A 187 -18.99 0.23 -11.29
N ALA A 188 -18.92 0.36 -9.96
CA ALA A 188 -20.10 0.31 -9.10
C ALA A 188 -21.20 1.30 -9.53
N LYS A 189 -20.82 2.50 -9.99
CA LYS A 189 -21.77 3.53 -10.45
C LYS A 189 -22.37 3.25 -11.81
N SER A 190 -21.67 2.53 -12.69
CA SER A 190 -22.18 2.15 -14.01
C SER A 190 -23.10 0.92 -13.96
N TRP A 191 -23.09 0.18 -12.85
CA TRP A 191 -23.99 -0.93 -12.60
C TRP A 191 -25.39 -0.44 -12.19
N ASP A 192 -26.17 -0.11 -13.22
CA ASP A 192 -27.57 0.34 -13.25
C ASP A 192 -28.46 -0.30 -12.16
N SER A 193 -28.45 0.24 -10.94
CA SER A 193 -29.22 -0.15 -9.75
C SER A 193 -28.77 -1.38 -8.93
N LYS A 194 -27.57 -1.95 -9.14
CA LYS A 194 -27.09 -3.11 -8.35
C LYS A 194 -26.05 -2.81 -7.30
N ILE A 195 -25.35 -1.68 -7.40
CA ILE A 195 -24.30 -1.27 -6.46
C ILE A 195 -24.42 0.25 -6.21
N SER A 196 -24.34 0.68 -4.96
CA SER A 196 -24.37 2.08 -4.55
C SER A 196 -23.06 2.47 -3.85
N TRP A 197 -22.74 3.76 -3.89
CA TRP A 197 -21.61 4.33 -3.17
C TRP A 197 -22.13 5.18 -2.01
N THR A 198 -21.53 5.01 -0.83
CA THR A 198 -21.80 5.85 0.33
C THR A 198 -20.52 6.58 0.73
N SER A 199 -20.40 7.89 0.45
CA SER A 199 -19.36 8.68 1.14
C SER A 199 -19.72 8.80 2.61
N ALA A 200 -18.81 8.36 3.47
CA ALA A 200 -18.66 8.91 4.81
C ALA A 200 -18.18 10.37 4.75
N ARG A 201 -18.93 11.26 4.10
CA ARG A 201 -18.68 12.70 4.25
C ARG A 201 -19.29 13.10 5.59
N SER A 202 -18.43 13.22 6.60
CA SER A 202 -18.68 14.11 7.73
C SER A 202 -19.19 15.44 7.16
N ARG A 203 -20.45 15.77 7.42
CA ARG A 203 -20.96 17.13 7.23
C ARG A 203 -20.13 18.03 8.15
N SER A 204 -19.16 18.75 7.58
CA SER A 204 -18.62 19.94 8.23
C SER A 204 -19.76 20.98 8.28
N PRO A 205 -20.15 21.51 9.44
CA PRO A 205 -21.14 22.56 9.51
C PRO A 205 -20.46 23.90 9.23
N SER A 206 -20.33 24.28 7.95
CA SER A 206 -20.10 25.68 7.57
C SER A 206 -20.27 25.89 6.07
N GLY A 207 -21.10 26.88 5.70
CA GLY A 207 -21.05 27.47 4.36
C GLY A 207 -22.39 27.82 3.72
N GLY A 208 -23.14 28.71 4.37
CA GLY A 208 -23.88 29.84 3.77
C GLY A 208 -24.56 29.67 2.41
N THR A 209 -25.89 29.82 2.45
CA THR A 209 -26.74 30.29 1.35
C THR A 209 -26.08 31.43 0.58
N ARG A 210 -25.96 31.28 -0.74
CA ARG A 210 -25.89 32.43 -1.66
C ARG A 210 -27.24 32.59 -2.33
N SER A 211 -28.00 33.58 -1.83
CA SER A 211 -28.79 34.48 -2.67
C SER A 211 -27.87 35.36 -3.50
#